data_AF-A0A023EFS2-F1
#
_entry.id   AF-A0A023EFS2-F1
#
_cell.length_a   1.000
_cell.length_b   1.000
_cell.length_c   1.000
_cell.angle_alpha   90.00
_cell.angle_beta   90.00
_cell.angle_gamma   90.00
#
_symmetry.space_group_name_H-M   'P 1'
#
loop_
_entity.id
_entity.type
_entity.pdbx_description
1 polymer ?
#
loop_
_entity_poly.entity_id
_entity_poly.type
_entity_poly.pdbx_seq_one_letter_code
_entity_poly.pdbx_strand_id
1 'polypeptide(L)'
;MSDRAFRAYLPKKPASGDEILLRAKLKDDASRFSVNFCLSRPEGINECQTPPYIAYHFRTDFFDDGESVTIHNWKNGGIWQQQTEESNVWIIDRSASFFLIFRFHEECIKVFAEDTQHTPDYEFEHQFPMESIRMIELWDDFEYVEELTFKYNRS
;
A
#
# COMPACT_ATOMS: atom_id res chain seq x y z
N MET A 1 -21.26 -5.80 -5.84
CA MET A 1 -19.89 -5.28 -5.86
C MET A 1 -18.99 -6.38 -5.32
N SER A 2 -17.78 -6.53 -5.85
CA SER A 2 -16.87 -7.56 -5.36
C SER A 2 -16.35 -7.15 -3.99
N ASP A 3 -16.74 -7.84 -2.93
CA ASP A 3 -16.17 -7.71 -1.57
C ASP A 3 -14.69 -8.18 -1.49
N ARG A 4 -14.07 -8.45 -2.63
CA ARG A 4 -12.73 -8.99 -2.75
C ARG A 4 -11.78 -7.90 -3.24
N ALA A 5 -10.75 -7.65 -2.45
CA ALA A 5 -9.61 -6.82 -2.82
C ALA A 5 -8.97 -7.26 -4.14
N PHE A 6 -8.43 -6.28 -4.87
CA PHE A 6 -7.48 -6.57 -5.92
C PHE A 6 -6.21 -7.16 -5.30
N ARG A 7 -5.67 -8.23 -5.88
CA ARG A 7 -4.47 -8.91 -5.39
C ARG A 7 -3.52 -9.17 -6.55
N ALA A 8 -2.24 -8.87 -6.33
CA ALA A 8 -1.18 -9.29 -7.22
C ALA A 8 -0.02 -9.91 -6.43
N TYR A 9 0.46 -11.06 -6.88
CA TYR A 9 1.65 -11.70 -6.33
C TYR A 9 2.89 -11.04 -6.92
N LEU A 10 3.89 -10.79 -6.07
CA LEU A 10 5.19 -10.30 -6.52
C LEU A 10 5.88 -11.43 -7.32
N PRO A 11 6.30 -11.18 -8.57
CA PRO A 11 7.02 -12.17 -9.39
C PRO A 11 8.29 -12.78 -8.75
N LYS A 12 8.99 -12.03 -7.91
CA LYS A 12 10.11 -12.50 -7.09
C LYS A 12 10.09 -11.85 -5.71
N LYS A 13 10.90 -12.38 -4.79
CA LYS A 13 11.13 -11.74 -3.48
C LYS A 13 11.69 -10.32 -3.71
N PRO A 14 11.15 -9.29 -3.02
CA PRO A 14 11.67 -7.94 -3.15
C PRO A 14 13.07 -7.84 -2.52
N ALA A 15 13.87 -6.96 -3.09
CA ALA A 15 15.19 -6.57 -2.60
C ALA A 15 15.32 -5.04 -2.60
N SER A 16 16.36 -4.53 -1.94
CA SER A 16 16.63 -3.08 -1.93
C SER A 16 16.76 -2.52 -3.34
N GLY A 17 16.08 -1.40 -3.59
CA GLY A 17 15.98 -0.73 -4.89
C GLY A 17 14.85 -1.22 -5.79
N ASP A 18 14.16 -2.32 -5.46
CA ASP A 18 12.95 -2.71 -6.18
C ASP A 18 11.82 -1.69 -5.93
N GLU A 19 10.94 -1.51 -6.90
CA GLU A 19 9.80 -0.59 -6.81
C GLU A 19 8.49 -1.27 -7.22
N ILE A 20 7.39 -0.86 -6.57
CA ILE A 20 6.03 -1.13 -7.03
C ILE A 20 5.37 0.20 -7.33
N LEU A 21 4.90 0.34 -8.58
CA LEU A 21 4.20 1.52 -9.05
C LEU A 21 2.71 1.20 -9.15
N LEU A 22 1.88 2.04 -8.55
CA LEU A 22 0.43 1.94 -8.58
C LEU A 22 -0.13 3.20 -9.23
N ARG A 23 -0.87 3.03 -10.33
CA ARG A 23 -1.73 4.06 -10.90
C ARG A 23 -3.18 3.63 -10.79
N ALA A 24 -4.02 4.43 -10.14
CA ALA A 24 -5.39 4.04 -9.86
C ALA A 24 -6.31 5.25 -9.71
N LYS A 25 -7.63 5.01 -9.78
CA LYS A 25 -8.66 6.00 -9.50
C LYS A 25 -9.52 5.53 -8.33
N LEU A 26 -9.84 6.44 -7.42
CA LEU A 26 -10.80 6.22 -6.34
C LEU A 26 -12.22 6.54 -6.82
N LYS A 27 -13.22 5.99 -6.13
CA LYS A 27 -14.60 6.43 -6.33
C LYS A 27 -14.74 7.91 -5.96
N ASP A 28 -15.65 8.62 -6.59
CA ASP A 28 -15.87 10.04 -6.33
C ASP A 28 -16.31 10.32 -4.86
N ASP A 29 -16.93 9.33 -4.20
CA ASP A 29 -17.36 9.35 -2.80
C ASP A 29 -16.41 8.58 -1.86
N ALA A 30 -15.17 8.31 -2.28
CA ALA A 30 -14.22 7.53 -1.51
C ALA A 30 -13.97 8.13 -0.12
N SER A 31 -14.23 7.31 0.89
CA SER A 31 -13.96 7.62 2.30
C SER A 31 -12.58 7.13 2.72
N ARG A 32 -12.09 6.06 2.07
CA ARG A 32 -10.76 5.51 2.31
C ARG A 32 -10.28 4.59 1.21
N PHE A 33 -8.97 4.37 1.16
CA PHE A 33 -8.39 3.25 0.46
C PHE A 33 -7.16 2.73 1.20
N SER A 34 -6.80 1.47 0.96
CA SER A 34 -5.56 0.93 1.52
C SER A 34 -4.77 0.05 0.55
N VAL A 35 -3.44 0.18 0.67
CA VAL A 35 -2.43 -0.62 -0.01
C VAL A 35 -1.71 -1.45 1.04
N ASN A 36 -1.77 -2.77 0.89
CA ASN A 36 -1.21 -3.72 1.84
C ASN A 36 -0.10 -4.53 1.21
N PHE A 37 1.09 -4.51 1.80
CA PHE A 37 2.18 -5.43 1.49
C PHE A 37 2.09 -6.63 2.41
N CYS A 38 1.78 -7.79 1.84
CA CYS A 38 1.37 -8.96 2.62
C CYS A 38 2.39 -10.09 2.50
N LEU A 39 2.55 -10.82 3.60
CA LEU A 39 3.28 -12.09 3.62
C LEU A 39 2.40 -13.20 3.01
N SER A 40 2.96 -14.42 2.88
CA SER A 40 2.17 -15.60 2.51
C SER A 40 0.97 -15.78 3.46
N ARG A 41 -0.19 -16.04 2.88
CA ARG A 41 -1.40 -16.38 3.64
C ARG A 41 -1.32 -17.84 4.12
N PRO A 42 -1.54 -18.11 5.41
CA PRO A 42 -1.69 -19.47 5.91
C PRO A 42 -2.85 -20.21 5.23
N GLU A 43 -2.75 -21.53 5.14
CA GLU A 43 -3.85 -22.37 4.63
C GLU A 43 -5.12 -22.19 5.49
N GLY A 44 -6.29 -22.24 4.84
CA GLY A 44 -7.59 -22.17 5.52
C GLY A 44 -8.11 -20.76 5.84
N ILE A 45 -7.34 -19.70 5.60
CA ILE A 45 -7.84 -18.33 5.76
C ILE A 45 -8.62 -17.90 4.50
N ASN A 46 -9.88 -17.48 4.69
CA ASN A 46 -10.76 -17.03 3.61
C ASN A 46 -10.16 -15.83 2.86
N GLU A 47 -10.25 -15.84 1.52
CA GLU A 47 -9.73 -14.78 0.66
C GLU A 47 -10.45 -13.43 0.80
N CYS A 48 -11.70 -13.44 1.28
CA CYS A 48 -12.47 -12.24 1.57
C CYS A 48 -12.07 -11.57 2.91
N GLN A 49 -11.21 -12.21 3.71
CA GLN A 49 -10.69 -11.63 4.93
C GLN A 49 -9.34 -10.97 4.67
N THR A 50 -9.07 -9.87 5.38
CA THR A 50 -7.74 -9.24 5.35
C THR A 50 -6.67 -10.24 5.79
N PRO A 51 -5.47 -10.23 5.17
CA PRO A 51 -4.39 -11.13 5.54
C PRO A 51 -4.06 -11.06 7.03
N PRO A 52 -3.63 -12.17 7.66
CA PRO A 52 -3.21 -12.15 9.06
C PRO A 52 -1.84 -11.47 9.24
N TYR A 53 -1.01 -11.45 8.20
CA TYR A 53 0.32 -10.87 8.20
C TYR A 53 0.46 -9.81 7.11
N ILE A 54 0.54 -8.55 7.54
CA ILE A 54 0.72 -7.39 6.66
C ILE A 54 1.98 -6.69 7.14
N ALA A 55 3.00 -6.64 6.27
CA ALA A 55 4.28 -5.99 6.57
C ALA A 55 4.17 -4.48 6.54
N TYR A 56 3.31 -3.95 5.66
CA TYR A 56 3.02 -2.53 5.61
C TYR A 56 1.59 -2.30 5.14
N HIS A 57 0.82 -1.60 5.96
CA HIS A 57 -0.51 -1.08 5.67
C HIS A 57 -0.39 0.42 5.48
N PHE A 58 -0.51 0.86 4.24
CA PHE A 58 -0.65 2.26 3.87
C PHE A 58 -2.13 2.53 3.62
N ARG A 59 -2.76 3.36 4.43
CA ARG A 59 -4.16 3.75 4.28
C ARG A 59 -4.27 5.25 4.23
N THR A 60 -5.18 5.76 3.40
CA THR A 60 -5.58 7.16 3.48
C THR A 60 -7.07 7.21 3.83
N ASP A 61 -7.41 7.95 4.88
CA ASP A 61 -8.79 8.27 5.26
C ASP A 61 -9.08 9.73 4.87
N PHE A 62 -10.25 9.95 4.26
CA PHE A 62 -10.73 11.27 3.82
C PHE A 62 -11.91 11.71 4.67
N PHE A 63 -11.93 12.99 5.04
CA PHE A 63 -12.97 13.58 5.87
C PHE A 63 -13.83 14.59 5.09
N ASP A 64 -15.04 14.84 5.59
CA ASP A 64 -16.03 15.69 4.93
C ASP A 64 -15.63 17.18 4.92
N ASP A 65 -14.72 17.58 5.82
CA ASP A 65 -14.16 18.93 5.88
C ASP A 65 -13.02 19.18 4.88
N GLY A 66 -12.68 18.16 4.08
CA GLY A 66 -11.60 18.21 3.10
C GLY A 66 -10.23 17.86 3.66
N GLU A 67 -10.10 17.62 4.97
CA GLU A 67 -8.89 17.08 5.54
C GLU A 67 -8.73 15.59 5.19
N SER A 68 -7.49 15.11 5.24
CA SER A 68 -7.21 13.69 5.10
C SER A 68 -5.92 13.33 5.81
N VAL A 69 -5.85 12.06 6.23
CA VAL A 69 -4.71 11.51 6.96
C VAL A 69 -4.22 10.25 6.29
N THR A 70 -2.91 10.11 6.23
CA THR A 70 -2.24 8.87 5.87
C THR A 70 -1.91 8.12 7.15
N ILE A 71 -2.25 6.84 7.18
CA ILE A 71 -2.11 5.95 8.31
C ILE A 71 -1.17 4.83 7.91
N HIS A 72 -0.15 4.65 8.73
CA HIS A 72 0.86 3.62 8.58
C HIS A 72 0.70 2.61 9.71
N ASN A 73 0.58 1.33 9.37
CA ASN A 73 0.51 0.27 10.36
C ASN A 73 1.06 -1.04 9.78
N TRP A 74 1.02 -2.09 10.57
CA TRP A 74 1.32 -3.46 10.20
C TRP A 74 0.45 -4.41 11.01
N LYS A 75 0.40 -5.67 10.58
CA LYS A 75 -0.48 -6.68 11.18
C LYS A 75 0.28 -7.97 11.41
N ASN A 76 0.19 -8.51 12.63
CA ASN A 76 0.87 -9.74 13.03
C ASN A 76 -0.13 -10.74 13.60
N GLY A 77 -0.25 -11.90 12.97
CA GLY A 77 -1.14 -12.96 13.44
C GLY A 77 -2.61 -12.53 13.53
N GLY A 78 -3.05 -11.61 12.66
CA GLY A 78 -4.40 -11.06 12.68
C GLY A 78 -4.59 -9.83 13.58
N ILE A 79 -3.57 -9.40 14.32
CA ILE A 79 -3.64 -8.29 15.28
C ILE A 79 -2.96 -7.06 14.68
N TRP A 80 -3.72 -5.96 14.55
CA TRP A 80 -3.19 -4.65 14.19
C TRP A 80 -2.28 -4.11 15.29
N GLN A 81 -1.21 -3.45 14.87
CA GLN A 81 -0.21 -2.95 15.78
C GLN A 81 -0.40 -1.44 16.00
N GLN A 82 0.57 -0.78 16.63
CA GLN A 82 0.49 0.67 16.83
C GLN A 82 0.54 1.38 15.48
N GLN A 83 -0.50 2.16 15.19
CA GLN A 83 -0.55 2.99 13.98
C GLN A 83 0.16 4.32 14.21
N THR A 84 0.76 4.83 13.14
CA THR A 84 1.21 6.22 13.02
C THR A 84 0.28 6.94 12.06
N GLU A 85 -0.08 8.18 12.39
CA GLU A 85 -0.91 9.04 11.54
C GLU A 85 -0.09 10.26 11.13
N GLU A 86 -0.16 10.59 9.86
CA GLU A 86 0.51 11.74 9.26
C GLU A 86 -0.49 12.49 8.40
N SER A 87 -0.36 13.82 8.32
CA SER A 87 -1.18 14.60 7.40
C SER A 87 -0.97 14.10 5.97
N ASN A 88 -2.06 13.97 5.21
CA ASN A 88 -1.96 13.65 3.81
C ASN A 88 -1.36 14.85 3.04
N VAL A 89 -0.23 14.62 2.39
CA VAL A 89 0.47 15.64 1.59
C VAL A 89 0.45 15.36 0.09
N TRP A 90 -0.17 14.26 -0.33
CA TRP A 90 0.06 13.69 -1.66
C TRP A 90 -1.18 13.59 -2.55
N ILE A 91 -2.39 13.45 -2.00
CA ILE A 91 -3.63 13.41 -2.79
C ILE A 91 -4.56 14.56 -2.40
N ILE A 92 -4.66 15.53 -3.30
CA ILE A 92 -5.47 16.75 -3.16
C ILE A 92 -6.79 16.62 -3.92
N ASP A 93 -6.74 16.11 -5.16
CA ASP A 93 -7.93 15.89 -5.99
C ASP A 93 -8.27 14.39 -6.05
N ARG A 94 -9.32 14.00 -5.31
CA ARG A 94 -9.81 12.62 -5.25
C ARG A 94 -10.50 12.15 -6.53
N SER A 95 -10.92 13.09 -7.39
CA SER A 95 -11.63 12.76 -8.64
C SER A 95 -10.67 12.36 -9.76
N ALA A 96 -9.38 12.69 -9.61
CA ALA A 96 -8.33 12.34 -10.56
C ALA A 96 -7.72 10.97 -10.24
N SER A 97 -7.14 10.34 -11.28
CA SER A 97 -6.25 9.20 -11.06
C SER A 97 -4.99 9.66 -10.34
N PHE A 98 -4.52 8.85 -9.40
CA PHE A 98 -3.32 9.12 -8.62
C PHE A 98 -2.22 8.11 -8.94
N PHE A 99 -1.00 8.44 -8.52
CA PHE A 99 0.18 7.61 -8.73
C PHE A 99 1.02 7.51 -7.46
N LEU A 100 1.27 6.27 -7.02
CA LEU A 100 2.13 5.96 -5.87
C LEU A 100 3.28 5.05 -6.30
N ILE A 101 4.46 5.30 -5.76
CA ILE A 101 5.67 4.50 -5.93
C ILE A 101 6.11 4.04 -4.56
N PHE A 102 6.17 2.73 -4.38
CA PHE A 102 6.71 2.11 -3.18
C PHE A 102 8.08 1.55 -3.51
N ARG A 103 9.14 2.17 -2.98
CA ARG A 103 10.52 1.72 -3.16
C ARG A 103 10.98 0.96 -1.93
N PHE A 104 11.41 -0.28 -2.12
CA PHE A 104 12.03 -1.07 -1.06
C PHE A 104 13.45 -0.53 -0.79
N HIS A 105 13.74 -0.23 0.47
CA HIS A 105 15.06 0.12 0.96
C HIS A 105 15.49 -0.91 2.03
N GLU A 106 16.75 -0.90 2.44
CA GLU A 106 17.28 -1.89 3.39
C GLU A 106 16.56 -1.86 4.75
N GLU A 107 16.23 -0.67 5.24
CA GLU A 107 15.65 -0.45 6.58
C GLU A 107 14.14 -0.13 6.55
N CYS A 108 13.63 0.35 5.41
CA CYS A 108 12.26 0.84 5.30
C CYS A 108 11.65 0.64 3.91
N ILE A 109 10.35 0.89 3.78
CA ILE A 109 9.66 1.15 2.51
C ILE A 109 9.48 2.66 2.38
N LYS A 110 9.98 3.23 1.29
CA LYS A 110 9.83 4.65 0.95
C LYS A 110 8.64 4.81 0.00
N VAL A 111 7.76 5.77 0.29
CA VAL A 111 6.59 6.08 -0.54
C VAL A 111 6.81 7.42 -1.23
N PHE A 112 6.53 7.46 -2.51
CA PHE A 112 6.53 8.68 -3.30
C PHE A 112 5.21 8.81 -4.07
N ALA A 113 4.66 10.01 -4.12
CA ALA A 113 3.60 10.36 -5.03
C ALA A 113 4.17 11.00 -6.30
N GLU A 114 3.56 10.67 -7.43
CA GLU A 114 3.93 11.18 -8.76
C GLU A 114 5.31 10.75 -9.30
N ASP A 115 6.43 11.06 -8.64
CA ASP A 115 7.77 10.70 -9.10
C ASP A 115 8.77 10.43 -7.96
N THR A 116 10.05 10.18 -8.27
CA THR A 116 11.09 9.92 -7.26
C THR A 116 12.23 10.93 -7.27
N GLN A 117 11.98 12.14 -7.78
CA GLN A 117 12.96 13.23 -7.91
C GLN A 117 13.06 14.10 -6.66
N HIS A 118 12.26 13.79 -5.63
CA HIS A 118 12.25 14.45 -4.34
C HIS A 118 12.54 13.46 -3.19
N THR A 119 12.61 13.96 -1.96
CA THR A 119 12.64 13.12 -0.76
C THR A 119 11.33 12.34 -0.63
N PRO A 120 11.32 11.12 -0.08
CA PRO A 120 10.09 10.35 0.11
C PRO A 120 9.03 11.15 0.86
N ASP A 121 7.77 11.02 0.46
CA ASP A 121 6.64 11.62 1.17
C ASP A 121 6.37 10.90 2.49
N TYR A 122 6.63 9.60 2.51
CA TYR A 122 6.54 8.77 3.72
C TYR A 122 7.63 7.72 3.76
N GLU A 123 8.05 7.33 4.95
CA GLU A 123 8.93 6.20 5.20
C GLU A 123 8.35 5.30 6.28
N PHE A 124 8.37 3.99 6.07
CA PHE A 124 7.90 3.02 7.05
C PHE A 124 8.94 1.94 7.29
N GLU A 125 9.47 1.87 8.53
CA GLU A 125 10.46 0.89 8.93
C GLU A 125 9.94 -0.56 8.81
N HIS A 126 10.80 -1.46 8.34
CA HIS A 126 10.44 -2.87 8.19
C HIS A 126 10.12 -3.53 9.53
N GLN A 127 8.89 -4.02 9.68
CA GLN A 127 8.45 -4.81 10.85
C GLN A 127 8.58 -6.33 10.61
N PHE A 128 8.74 -6.72 9.34
CA PHE A 128 9.08 -8.05 8.88
C PHE A 128 10.22 -7.97 7.87
N PRO A 129 11.00 -9.05 7.66
CA PRO A 129 12.01 -9.07 6.61
C PRO A 129 11.36 -8.78 5.25
N MET A 130 11.90 -7.81 4.49
CA MET A 130 11.33 -7.37 3.22
C MET A 130 11.10 -8.56 2.28
N GLU A 131 12.04 -9.50 2.25
CA GLU A 131 12.03 -10.70 1.42
C GLU A 131 10.96 -11.71 1.84
N SER A 132 10.18 -11.43 2.88
CA SER A 132 8.99 -12.19 3.28
C SER A 132 7.71 -11.69 2.60
N ILE A 133 7.71 -10.48 2.04
CA ILE A 133 6.57 -9.93 1.30
C ILE A 133 6.38 -10.72 0.00
N ARG A 134 5.13 -11.11 -0.27
CA ARG A 134 4.76 -12.00 -1.39
C ARG A 134 3.71 -11.42 -2.30
N MET A 135 2.90 -10.50 -1.81
CA MET A 135 1.82 -9.92 -2.59
C MET A 135 1.49 -8.50 -2.12
N ILE A 136 0.83 -7.78 -3.00
CA ILE A 136 0.17 -6.52 -2.72
C ILE A 136 -1.34 -6.75 -2.81
N GLU A 137 -2.09 -6.21 -1.85
CA GLU A 137 -3.54 -6.18 -1.87
C GLU A 137 -4.05 -4.73 -1.78
N LEU A 138 -4.99 -4.38 -2.65
CA LEU A 138 -5.64 -3.07 -2.71
C LEU A 138 -7.09 -3.21 -2.26
N TRP A 139 -7.46 -2.47 -1.21
CA TRP A 139 -8.76 -2.58 -0.54
C TRP A 139 -9.51 -1.25 -0.54
N ASP A 140 -10.81 -1.36 -0.24
CA ASP A 140 -11.77 -0.26 -0.03
C ASP A 140 -12.18 0.50 -1.31
N ASP A 141 -12.16 1.83 -1.34
CA ASP A 141 -12.88 2.65 -2.34
C ASP A 141 -12.11 2.91 -3.65
N PHE A 142 -11.35 1.92 -4.13
CA PHE A 142 -10.86 1.93 -5.50
C PHE A 142 -12.04 1.83 -6.49
N GLU A 143 -12.06 2.70 -7.51
CA GLU A 143 -12.95 2.55 -8.66
C GLU A 143 -12.33 1.57 -9.66
N TYR A 144 -11.08 1.80 -10.02
CA TYR A 144 -10.29 0.90 -10.86
C TYR A 144 -8.77 1.11 -10.68
N VAL A 145 -8.00 0.09 -11.07
CA VAL A 145 -6.54 0.13 -11.13
C VAL A 145 -6.14 0.23 -12.60
N GLU A 146 -5.46 1.32 -12.97
CA GLU A 146 -4.98 1.53 -14.34
C GLU A 146 -3.71 0.72 -14.59
N GLU A 147 -2.78 0.76 -13.63
CA GLU A 147 -1.47 0.14 -13.75
C GLU A 147 -0.99 -0.35 -12.39
N LEU A 148 -0.42 -1.55 -12.38
CA LEU A 148 0.41 -2.04 -11.30
C LEU A 148 1.70 -2.63 -11.88
N THR A 149 2.82 -1.93 -11.67
CA THR A 149 4.10 -2.27 -12.29
C THR A 149 5.13 -2.65 -11.23
N PHE A 150 5.73 -3.83 -11.40
CA PHE A 150 6.84 -4.31 -10.57
C PHE A 150 8.15 -4.00 -11.29
N LYS A 151 8.92 -3.04 -10.76
CA LYS A 151 10.26 -2.74 -11.24
C LYS A 151 11.27 -3.41 -10.34
N TYR A 152 12.15 -4.17 -10.96
CA TYR A 152 13.17 -4.91 -10.25
C TYR A 152 14.53 -4.33 -10.56
N ASN A 153 15.24 -3.92 -9.51
CA ASN A 153 16.60 -3.46 -9.66
C ASN A 153 17.45 -4.61 -10.21
N ARG A 154 18.15 -4.34 -11.30
CA ARG A 154 19.06 -5.27 -11.97
C ARG A 154 20.50 -4.89 -11.61
N SER A 155 20.76 -4.76 -10.31
CA SER A 155 22.10 -4.67 -9.76
C SER A 155 22.72 -6.07 -9.65
#